data_AF-A0A133PSQ3-F1
#
_entry.id   AF-A0A133PSQ3-F1
#
_cell.length_a   1.000
_cell.length_b   1.000
_cell.length_c   1.000
_cell.angle_alpha   90.00
_cell.angle_beta   90.00
_cell.angle_gamma   90.00
#
_symmetry.space_group_name_H-M   'P 1'
#
loop_
_entity.id
_entity.type
_entity.pdbx_description
1 polymer ?
#
loop_
_entity_poly.entity_id
_entity_poly.type
_entity_poly.pdbx_seq_one_letter_code
_entity_poly.pdbx_strand_id
1 'polypeptide(L)'
;MKNKLKYILILIILIGSIPILPVLEDNFYGFFVFINSYGLSSFVLPLLISLPLIYKNRSFCFLYFFLIPILYNNFLIIYFFKVVDYSFTSIIFFVLGLVLSLYLLKRNKKTP
;
A
#
# COMPACT_ATOMS: atom_id res chain seq x y z
N MET A 1 14.06 -18.32 0.66
CA MET A 1 13.60 -16.97 1.06
C MET A 1 12.68 -16.25 0.06
N LYS A 2 12.80 -16.45 -1.28
CA LYS A 2 11.93 -15.81 -2.30
C LYS A 2 10.42 -15.99 -2.01
N ASN A 3 9.98 -17.19 -1.63
CA ASN A 3 8.56 -17.45 -1.34
C ASN A 3 8.06 -16.76 -0.06
N LYS A 4 8.84 -16.76 1.03
CA LYS A 4 8.44 -16.11 2.29
C LYS A 4 8.19 -14.61 2.10
N LEU A 5 9.09 -13.91 1.40
CA LEU A 5 8.96 -12.47 1.14
C LEU A 5 7.77 -12.15 0.21
N LYS A 6 7.49 -13.03 -0.76
CA LYS A 6 6.29 -12.95 -1.60
C LYS A 6 5.00 -13.02 -0.77
N TYR A 7 4.88 -13.96 0.17
CA TYR A 7 3.69 -14.07 1.01
C TYR A 7 3.54 -12.88 1.96
N ILE A 8 4.64 -12.34 2.48
CA ILE A 8 4.61 -11.12 3.30
C ILE A 8 4.09 -9.93 2.49
N LEU A 9 4.54 -9.74 1.25
CA LEU A 9 4.03 -8.67 0.39
C LEU A 9 2.53 -8.83 0.11
N ILE A 10 2.07 -10.05 -0.17
CA ILE A 10 0.65 -10.33 -0.38
C ILE A 10 -0.16 -9.99 0.87
N LEU A 11 0.32 -10.37 2.06
CA LEU A 11 -0.33 -10.05 3.33
C LEU A 11 -0.44 -8.53 3.54
N ILE A 12 0.64 -7.79 3.32
CA ILE A 12 0.65 -6.32 3.48
C ILE A 12 -0.33 -5.68 2.50
N ILE A 13 -0.40 -6.16 1.25
CA ILE A 13 -1.37 -5.69 0.26
C ILE A 13 -2.80 -5.91 0.73
N LEU A 14 -3.10 -7.12 1.23
CA LEU A 14 -4.44 -7.45 1.71
C LEU A 14 -4.87 -6.51 2.85
N ILE A 15 -4.00 -6.29 3.83
CA ILE A 15 -4.30 -5.39 4.96
C ILE A 15 -4.45 -3.94 4.48
N GLY A 16 -3.54 -3.46 3.63
CA GLY A 16 -3.58 -2.11 3.06
C GLY A 16 -4.77 -1.84 2.13
N SER A 17 -5.40 -2.92 1.63
CA SER A 17 -6.57 -2.88 0.76
C SER A 17 -7.91 -2.94 1.49
N ILE A 18 -7.91 -3.08 2.81
CA ILE A 18 -9.16 -3.05 3.58
C ILE A 18 -9.78 -1.64 3.40
N PRO A 19 -10.99 -1.53 2.83
CA PRO A 19 -11.61 -0.24 2.59
C PRO A 19 -11.93 0.41 3.92
N ILE A 20 -11.62 1.69 4.00
CA ILE A 20 -11.76 2.46 5.22
C ILE A 20 -13.07 3.22 5.16
N LEU A 21 -13.91 3.04 6.19
CA LEU A 21 -15.08 3.88 6.39
C LEU A 21 -14.64 5.15 7.14
N PRO A 22 -15.13 6.33 6.75
CA PRO A 22 -14.88 7.57 7.50
C PRO A 22 -15.70 7.53 8.78
N VAL A 23 -15.18 6.88 9.82
CA VAL A 23 -15.76 6.86 11.17
C VAL A 23 -14.95 7.80 12.05
N LEU A 24 -15.62 8.72 12.73
CA LEU A 24 -15.03 9.74 13.60
C LEU A 24 -14.18 9.11 14.72
N GLU A 25 -13.06 9.79 15.02
CA GLU A 25 -11.79 9.25 15.50
C GLU A 25 -11.71 8.88 17.00
N ASP A 26 -12.81 8.81 17.75
CA ASP A 26 -12.72 8.79 19.22
C ASP A 26 -12.50 7.40 19.84
N ASN A 27 -12.30 6.35 19.05
CA ASN A 27 -12.16 4.97 19.51
C ASN A 27 -10.93 4.25 18.92
N PHE A 28 -10.52 3.12 19.53
CA PHE A 28 -9.41 2.27 19.07
C PHE A 28 -9.50 1.90 17.57
N TYR A 29 -10.71 1.84 17.02
CA TYR A 29 -10.96 1.62 15.59
C TYR A 29 -10.45 2.79 14.71
N GLY A 30 -10.57 4.03 15.18
CA GLY A 30 -10.05 5.23 14.52
C GLY A 30 -8.53 5.20 14.35
N PHE A 31 -7.79 4.63 15.31
CA PHE A 31 -6.34 4.43 15.19
C PHE A 31 -5.95 3.44 14.08
N PHE A 32 -6.69 2.33 13.95
CA PHE A 32 -6.45 1.38 12.86
C PHE A 32 -6.83 1.95 11.50
N VAL A 33 -7.92 2.72 11.44
CA VAL A 33 -8.33 3.50 10.28
C VAL A 33 -7.20 4.47 9.90
N PHE A 34 -6.66 5.21 10.86
CA PHE A 34 -5.56 6.17 10.66
C PHE A 34 -4.28 5.50 10.11
N ILE A 35 -3.83 4.39 10.71
CA ILE A 35 -2.64 3.67 10.22
C ILE A 35 -2.87 3.12 8.82
N ASN A 36 -4.08 2.62 8.54
CA ASN A 36 -4.36 2.02 7.26
C ASN A 36 -4.48 3.07 6.15
N SER A 37 -5.19 4.17 6.42
CA SER A 37 -5.29 5.28 5.47
C SER A 37 -3.90 5.88 5.32
N TYR A 38 -3.38 6.53 6.34
CA TYR A 38 -2.22 7.39 6.21
C TYR A 38 -0.87 6.66 6.14
N GLY A 39 -0.84 5.35 6.40
CA GLY A 39 0.38 4.55 6.34
C GLY A 39 0.32 3.46 5.26
N LEU A 40 -0.42 2.39 5.56
CA LEU A 40 -0.35 1.14 4.78
C LEU A 40 -0.88 1.30 3.36
N SER A 41 -2.01 1.95 3.15
CA SER A 41 -2.60 2.09 1.80
C SER A 41 -1.71 2.92 0.87
N SER A 42 -1.11 4.01 1.36
CA SER A 42 -0.16 4.83 0.60
C SER A 42 1.16 4.09 0.33
N PHE A 43 1.65 3.30 1.30
CA PHE A 43 2.84 2.46 1.13
C PHE A 43 2.65 1.33 0.10
N VAL A 44 1.48 0.69 0.12
CA VAL A 44 1.18 -0.46 -0.74
C VAL A 44 0.97 -0.05 -2.19
N LEU A 45 0.44 1.16 -2.45
CA LEU A 45 0.14 1.63 -3.80
C LEU A 45 1.31 1.48 -4.80
N PRO A 46 2.52 2.04 -4.57
CA PRO A 46 3.65 1.88 -5.49
C PRO A 46 4.14 0.43 -5.58
N LEU A 47 4.05 -0.34 -4.48
CA LEU A 47 4.38 -1.75 -4.50
C LEU A 47 3.45 -2.50 -5.45
N LEU A 48 2.13 -2.33 -5.30
CA LEU A 48 1.12 -3.03 -6.09
C LEU A 48 1.31 -2.78 -7.59
N ILE A 49 1.54 -1.52 -7.99
CA ILE A 49 1.81 -1.14 -9.39
C ILE A 49 3.05 -1.86 -9.93
N SER A 50 4.09 -1.98 -9.10
CA SER A 50 5.35 -2.58 -9.52
C SER A 50 5.41 -4.12 -9.43
N LEU A 51 4.45 -4.77 -8.79
CA LEU A 51 4.48 -6.20 -8.50
C LEU A 51 4.61 -7.10 -9.74
N PRO A 52 3.88 -6.84 -10.84
CA PRO A 52 4.05 -7.60 -12.08
C PRO A 52 5.47 -7.49 -12.65
N LEU A 53 6.10 -6.31 -12.53
CA LEU A 53 7.47 -6.06 -12.99
C LEU A 53 8.49 -6.77 -12.08
N ILE A 54 8.26 -6.79 -10.76
CA ILE A 54 9.13 -7.43 -9.78
C ILE A 54 9.12 -8.96 -9.94
N TYR A 55 7.97 -9.58 -10.22
CA TYR A 55 7.85 -11.04 -10.20
C TYR A 55 7.61 -11.70 -11.57
N LYS A 56 7.41 -10.93 -12.65
CA LYS A 56 7.14 -11.42 -14.03
C LYS A 56 6.05 -12.51 -14.09
N ASN A 57 5.03 -12.45 -13.23
CA ASN A 57 4.06 -13.53 -13.08
C ASN A 57 2.61 -13.00 -13.18
N ARG A 58 1.83 -13.61 -14.08
CA ARG A 58 0.42 -13.27 -14.37
C ARG A 58 -0.50 -13.39 -13.15
N SER A 59 -0.21 -14.27 -12.20
CA SER A 59 -0.99 -14.36 -10.95
C SER A 59 -0.90 -13.08 -10.12
N PHE A 60 0.14 -12.26 -10.26
CA PHE A 60 0.21 -10.96 -9.59
C PHE A 60 -0.64 -9.89 -10.27
N CYS A 61 -0.98 -10.05 -11.56
CA CYS A 61 -1.95 -9.16 -12.19
C CYS A 61 -3.34 -9.29 -11.54
N PHE A 62 -3.68 -10.45 -10.96
CA PHE A 62 -4.91 -10.61 -10.18
C PHE A 62 -4.96 -9.66 -8.97
N LEU A 63 -3.81 -9.32 -8.38
CA LEU A 63 -3.76 -8.38 -7.26
C LEU A 63 -4.15 -6.95 -7.67
N TYR A 64 -4.22 -6.62 -8.96
CA TYR A 64 -4.76 -5.33 -9.41
C TYR A 64 -6.24 -5.15 -9.06
N PHE A 65 -6.96 -6.24 -8.74
CA PHE A 65 -8.28 -6.11 -8.13
C PHE A 65 -8.23 -5.25 -6.84
N PHE A 66 -7.16 -5.39 -6.05
CA PHE A 66 -6.94 -4.60 -4.84
C PHE A 66 -6.52 -3.14 -5.12
N LEU A 67 -6.26 -2.78 -6.37
CA LEU A 67 -5.94 -1.38 -6.73
C LEU A 67 -7.13 -0.47 -6.44
N ILE A 68 -8.35 -0.93 -6.72
CA ILE A 68 -9.59 -0.14 -6.51
C ILE A 68 -9.73 0.30 -5.05
N PRO A 69 -9.73 -0.61 -4.04
CA PRO A 69 -9.85 -0.18 -2.65
C PRO A 69 -8.64 0.63 -2.15
N ILE A 70 -7.43 0.36 -2.64
CA ILE A 70 -6.25 1.16 -2.27
C ILE A 70 -6.37 2.58 -2.83
N LEU A 71 -6.82 2.74 -4.07
CA LEU A 71 -7.09 4.05 -4.67
C LEU A 71 -8.21 4.77 -3.93
N TYR A 72 -9.26 4.06 -3.53
CA TYR A 72 -10.33 4.62 -2.71
C TYR A 72 -9.79 5.16 -1.38
N ASN A 73 -8.97 4.38 -0.65
CA ASN A 73 -8.34 4.82 0.58
C ASN A 73 -7.46 6.06 0.35
N ASN A 74 -6.61 6.05 -0.68
CA ASN A 74 -5.76 7.20 -1.03
C ASN A 74 -6.57 8.43 -1.51
N PHE A 75 -7.73 8.23 -2.13
CA PHE A 75 -8.62 9.32 -2.51
C PHE A 75 -9.30 9.94 -1.29
N LEU A 76 -9.81 9.11 -0.36
CA LEU A 76 -10.40 9.61 0.89
C LEU A 76 -9.39 10.42 1.68
N ILE A 77 -8.14 9.95 1.76
CA ILE A 77 -7.02 10.66 2.32
C ILE A 77 -6.90 12.06 1.70
N ILE A 78 -6.81 12.19 0.37
CA ILE A 78 -6.71 13.49 -0.31
C ILE A 78 -7.96 14.37 -0.10
N TYR A 79 -9.14 13.77 -0.16
CA TYR A 79 -10.41 14.47 -0.02
C TYR A 79 -10.59 15.06 1.39
N PHE A 80 -10.32 14.27 2.42
CA PHE A 80 -10.32 14.73 3.81
C PHE A 80 -9.07 15.57 4.15
N PHE A 81 -7.96 15.41 3.43
CA PHE A 81 -6.72 16.17 3.69
C PHE A 81 -6.83 17.67 3.54
N LYS A 82 -7.83 18.17 2.83
CA LYS A 82 -8.11 19.60 2.82
C LYS A 82 -8.33 20.18 4.23
N VAL A 83 -8.50 19.32 5.24
CA VAL A 83 -8.89 19.66 6.61
C VAL A 83 -7.89 19.16 7.68
N VAL A 84 -6.88 18.32 7.38
CA VAL A 84 -6.13 17.55 8.41
C VAL A 84 -4.59 17.64 8.29
N ASP A 85 -3.89 17.76 9.42
CA ASP A 85 -2.42 17.95 9.55
C ASP A 85 -1.54 16.74 9.16
N TYR A 86 -2.11 15.55 8.97
CA TYR A 86 -1.34 14.30 8.86
C TYR A 86 -0.90 13.91 7.43
N SER A 87 -0.96 14.86 6.48
CA SER A 87 -0.64 14.65 5.04
C SER A 87 0.78 14.24 4.77
N PHE A 88 1.67 14.73 5.60
CA PHE A 88 3.07 14.39 5.55
C PHE A 88 3.31 12.87 5.79
N THR A 89 2.51 12.22 6.64
CA THR A 89 2.64 10.80 6.94
C THR A 89 2.40 9.94 5.70
N SER A 90 1.30 10.17 4.97
CA SER A 90 1.00 9.45 3.72
C SER A 90 2.10 9.60 2.68
N ILE A 91 2.67 10.80 2.56
CA ILE A 91 3.76 11.08 1.61
C ILE A 91 5.00 10.27 1.99
N ILE A 92 5.40 10.26 3.26
CA ILE A 92 6.54 9.46 3.72
C ILE A 92 6.33 7.98 3.41
N PHE A 93 5.17 7.43 3.75
CA PHE A 93 4.87 6.02 3.51
C PHE A 93 4.84 5.68 2.02
N PHE A 94 4.31 6.56 1.16
CA PHE A 94 4.37 6.40 -0.28
C PHE A 94 5.82 6.35 -0.79
N VAL A 95 6.68 7.28 -0.36
CA VAL A 95 8.10 7.29 -0.72
C VAL A 95 8.80 6.02 -0.26
N LEU A 96 8.55 5.56 0.97
CA LEU A 96 9.09 4.30 1.48
C LEU A 96 8.66 3.09 0.63
N GLY A 97 7.40 3.04 0.24
CA GLY A 97 6.87 1.99 -0.65
C GLY A 97 7.55 2.00 -2.02
N LEU A 98 7.81 3.18 -2.56
CA LEU A 98 8.50 3.37 -3.83
C LEU A 98 9.97 2.92 -3.74
N VAL A 99 10.68 3.31 -2.68
CA VAL A 99 12.06 2.87 -2.43
C VAL A 99 12.13 1.34 -2.31
N LEU A 100 11.20 0.73 -1.58
CA LEU A 100 11.14 -0.73 -1.45
C LEU A 100 10.85 -1.41 -2.80
N SER A 101 9.91 -0.87 -3.58
CA SER A 101 9.60 -1.34 -4.93
C SER A 101 10.84 -1.34 -5.83
N LEU A 102 11.57 -0.22 -5.87
CA LEU A 102 12.81 -0.09 -6.65
C LEU A 102 13.89 -1.06 -6.18
N TYR A 103 14.04 -1.24 -4.87
CA TYR A 103 14.98 -2.19 -4.30
C TYR A 103 14.67 -3.63 -4.74
N LEU A 104 13.39 -4.04 -4.66
CA LEU A 104 12.94 -5.36 -5.09
C LEU A 104 13.14 -5.58 -6.59
N LEU A 105 12.87 -4.56 -7.41
CA LEU A 105 13.05 -4.60 -8.85
C LEU A 105 14.53 -4.73 -9.24
N LYS A 106 15.42 -3.99 -8.56
CA LYS A 106 16.89 -4.11 -8.75
C LYS A 106 17.41 -5.47 -8.32
N ARG A 107 16.91 -6.01 -7.20
CA ARG A 107 17.30 -7.34 -6.71
C ARG A 107 16.89 -8.45 -7.68
N ASN A 108 15.68 -8.38 -8.24
CA ASN A 108 15.23 -9.39 -9.20
C ASN A 108 16.04 -9.38 -10.50
N LYS A 109 16.47 -8.21 -11.00
CA LYS A 109 17.36 -8.12 -12.17
C LYS A 109 18.74 -8.78 -11.95
N LYS A 110 19.21 -8.88 -10.71
CA LYS A 110 20.53 -9.46 -10.38
C LYS A 110 20.51 -10.99 -10.23
N THR A 111 19.34 -11.61 -10.16
CA THR A 111 19.21 -13.07 -10.11
C THR A 111 18.58 -13.57 -11.40
N PRO A 112 19.32 -14.26 -12.29
CA PRO A 112 18.75 -14.88 -13.49
C PRO A 112 17.68 -15.91 -13.13
#